data_AF-A0A2R6DQP4-F1
#
_entry.id   AF-A0A2R6DQP4-F1
#
_cell.length_a   1.000
_cell.length_b   1.000
_cell.length_c   1.000
_cell.angle_alpha   90.00
_cell.angle_beta   90.00
_cell.angle_gamma   90.00
#
_symmetry.space_group_name_H-M   'P 1'
#
loop_
_entity.id
_entity.type
_entity.pdbx_description
1 polymer ?
#
loop_
_entity_poly.entity_id
_entity_poly.type
_entity_poly.pdbx_seq_one_letter_code
_entity_poly.pdbx_strand_id
1 'polypeptide(L)'
;MGDDAFEALHTPGHKDDHLCFYSRGGGVLFAGDLVFANGGFGRTDLPEGDRATLVDSIEYLLETVDGSLSAMYVGHGPAVEANPQYHIELAAQAARMG
;
A
#
# COMPACT_ATOMS: atom_id res chain seq x y z
N MET A 1 -25.09 5.33 7.04
CA MET A 1 -24.09 4.28 7.34
C MET A 1 -22.80 4.69 6.63
N GLY A 2 -21.71 4.72 7.38
CA GLY A 2 -20.37 5.18 6.98
C GLY A 2 -20.13 6.65 7.33
N ASP A 3 -19.51 6.90 8.49
CA ASP A 3 -19.04 8.24 8.92
C ASP A 3 -17.50 8.30 9.00
N ASP A 4 -16.84 7.20 8.61
CA ASP A 4 -15.39 7.07 8.67
C ASP A 4 -14.72 7.93 7.60
N ALA A 5 -13.75 8.73 8.03
CA ALA A 5 -12.95 9.56 7.13
C ALA A 5 -11.80 8.75 6.53
N PHE A 6 -11.63 8.87 5.22
CA PHE A 6 -10.51 8.29 4.48
C PHE A 6 -9.69 9.40 3.83
N GLU A 7 -8.38 9.32 3.99
CA GLU A 7 -7.42 10.09 3.20
C GLU A 7 -7.09 9.31 1.93
N ALA A 8 -7.20 9.98 0.77
CA ALA A 8 -6.73 9.43 -0.49
C ALA A 8 -5.24 9.75 -0.65
N LEU A 9 -4.42 8.71 -0.69
CA LEU A 9 -2.98 8.78 -0.81
C LEU A 9 -2.60 8.42 -2.24
N HIS A 10 -2.09 9.38 -3.01
CA HIS A 10 -1.60 9.12 -4.37
C HIS A 10 -0.31 8.30 -4.28
N THR A 11 -0.36 7.08 -4.80
CA THR A 11 0.70 6.07 -4.67
C THR A 11 1.00 5.45 -6.03
N PRO A 12 1.51 6.25 -7.00
CA PRO A 12 1.76 5.79 -8.35
C PRO A 12 2.87 4.73 -8.44
N GLY A 13 2.91 4.04 -9.58
CA GLY A 13 4.01 3.15 -9.96
C GLY A 13 3.56 1.75 -10.39
N HIS A 14 2.53 1.18 -9.76
CA HIS A 14 1.78 0.09 -10.40
C HIS A 14 0.97 0.63 -11.59
N LYS A 15 0.35 1.79 -11.35
CA LYS A 15 -0.35 2.65 -12.30
C LYS A 15 -0.06 4.10 -11.94
N ASP A 16 -0.10 5.02 -12.90
CA ASP A 16 0.18 6.43 -12.65
C ASP A 16 -0.91 7.15 -11.84
N ASP A 17 -2.15 6.64 -11.86
CA ASP A 17 -3.30 7.14 -11.13
C ASP A 17 -3.64 6.36 -9.85
N HIS A 18 -2.77 5.43 -9.42
CA HIS A 18 -3.04 4.55 -8.28
C HIS A 18 -3.21 5.32 -6.96
N LEU A 19 -4.19 4.92 -6.15
CA LEU A 19 -4.48 5.48 -4.85
C LEU A 19 -4.54 4.39 -3.78
N CYS A 20 -4.02 4.70 -2.59
CA CYS A 20 -4.42 4.02 -1.36
C CYS A 20 -5.47 4.87 -0.61
N PHE A 21 -6.32 4.23 0.18
CA PHE A 21 -7.25 4.93 1.07
C PHE A 21 -6.99 4.55 2.52
N TYR A 22 -6.63 5.53 3.34
CA TYR A 22 -6.27 5.29 4.73
C TYR A 22 -7.25 5.96 5.69
N SER A 23 -7.86 5.17 6.58
CA SER A 23 -8.62 5.68 7.71
C SER A 23 -7.79 5.55 8.99
N ARG A 24 -7.26 6.69 9.47
CA ARG A 24 -6.56 6.76 10.77
C ARG A 24 -7.50 6.40 11.93
N GLY A 25 -8.73 6.92 11.89
CA GLY A 25 -9.72 6.66 12.95
C GLY A 25 -10.14 5.20 13.02
N GLY A 26 -10.26 4.54 11.86
CA GLY A 26 -10.60 3.12 11.78
C GLY A 26 -9.40 2.19 11.87
N GLY A 27 -8.17 2.68 11.74
CA GLY A 27 -6.96 1.86 11.70
C GLY A 27 -6.92 0.92 10.49
N VAL A 28 -7.48 1.34 9.36
CA VAL A 28 -7.63 0.51 8.14
C VAL A 28 -7.01 1.19 6.94
N LEU A 29 -6.25 0.42 6.16
CA LEU A 29 -5.71 0.81 4.86
C LEU A 29 -6.31 -0.04 3.74
N PHE A 30 -6.81 0.58 2.69
CA PHE A 30 -7.03 -0.06 1.40
C PHE A 30 -5.82 0.23 0.53
N ALA A 31 -4.91 -0.74 0.42
CA ALA A 31 -3.62 -0.58 -0.26
C ALA A 31 -3.71 -0.79 -1.77
N GLY A 32 -4.81 -1.37 -2.27
CA GLY A 32 -4.95 -1.70 -3.69
C GLY A 32 -3.80 -2.59 -4.14
N ASP A 33 -3.20 -2.22 -5.27
CA ASP A 33 -2.09 -2.97 -5.88
C ASP A 33 -0.71 -2.39 -5.55
N LEU A 34 -0.61 -1.48 -4.57
CA LEU A 34 0.69 -0.98 -4.12
C LEU A 34 1.46 -2.06 -3.34
N VAL A 35 0.81 -2.69 -2.35
CA VAL A 35 1.41 -3.69 -1.44
C VAL A 35 0.44 -4.85 -1.20
N PHE A 36 0.98 -6.06 -1.17
CA PHE A 36 0.28 -7.30 -0.86
C PHE A 36 0.83 -7.97 0.40
N ALA A 37 0.12 -8.99 0.88
CA ALA A 37 0.62 -9.86 1.93
C ALA A 37 1.99 -10.46 1.56
N ASN A 38 2.80 -10.73 2.58
CA ASN A 38 4.15 -11.28 2.50
C ASN A 38 5.14 -10.47 1.62
N GLY A 39 4.93 -9.16 1.47
CA GLY A 39 5.83 -8.29 0.73
C GLY A 39 5.67 -8.33 -0.79
N GLY A 40 4.55 -8.88 -1.29
CA GLY A 40 4.19 -8.72 -2.70
C GLY A 40 3.83 -7.27 -3.02
N PHE A 41 3.86 -6.92 -4.29
CA PHE A 41 3.46 -5.60 -4.80
C PHE A 41 3.01 -5.73 -6.25
N GLY A 42 2.28 -4.72 -6.75
CA GLY A 42 1.74 -4.69 -8.09
C GLY A 42 2.81 -4.68 -9.17
N ARG A 43 2.42 -5.14 -10.37
CA ARG A 43 3.31 -5.16 -11.54
C ARG A 43 3.65 -3.74 -12.00
N THR A 44 4.89 -3.55 -12.45
CA THR A 44 5.37 -2.26 -12.98
C THR A 44 5.87 -2.36 -14.42
N ASP A 45 5.66 -3.51 -15.07
CA ASP A 45 6.13 -3.82 -16.42
C ASP A 45 5.03 -3.63 -17.49
N LEU A 46 3.87 -3.11 -17.09
CA LEU A 46 2.74 -2.78 -17.96
C LEU A 46 2.74 -1.27 -18.28
N PRO A 47 1.97 -0.81 -19.29
CA PRO A 47 1.85 0.62 -19.57
C PRO A 47 1.45 1.43 -18.33
N GLU A 48 2.12 2.57 -18.15
CA GLU A 48 2.03 3.49 -16.98
C GLU A 48 2.58 2.91 -15.66
N GLY A 49 3.14 1.70 -15.69
CA GLY A 49 3.92 1.16 -14.58
C GLY A 49 5.33 1.74 -14.54
N ASP A 50 5.80 2.09 -13.34
CA ASP A 50 7.16 2.56 -13.06
C ASP A 50 7.63 2.05 -11.69
N ARG A 51 8.74 1.30 -11.70
CA ARG A 51 9.26 0.61 -10.51
C ARG A 51 9.86 1.56 -9.48
N ALA A 52 10.59 2.59 -9.93
CA ALA A 52 11.19 3.56 -9.01
C ALA A 52 10.10 4.35 -8.28
N THR A 53 9.10 4.80 -9.03
CA THR A 53 7.91 5.48 -8.51
C THR A 53 7.12 4.61 -7.54
N LEU A 54 6.99 3.30 -7.82
CA LEU A 54 6.35 2.36 -6.88
C LEU A 54 7.13 2.26 -5.57
N VAL A 55 8.46 2.20 -5.62
CA VAL A 55 9.30 2.19 -4.41
C VAL A 55 9.08 3.47 -3.60
N ASP A 56 9.14 4.64 -4.26
CA ASP A 56 8.90 5.94 -3.61
C ASP A 56 7.50 5.99 -2.96
N SER A 57 6.49 5.43 -3.62
CA SER A 57 5.12 5.33 -3.08
C SER A 57 4.99 4.40 -1.88
N ILE A 58 5.72 3.28 -1.85
CA ILE A 58 5.75 2.38 -0.67
C ILE A 58 6.46 3.06 0.49
N GLU A 59 7.55 3.80 0.24
CA GLU A 59 8.25 4.58 1.26
C GLU A 59 7.36 5.70 1.84
N TYR A 60 6.70 6.46 0.96
CA TYR A 60 5.71 7.46 1.36
C TYR A 60 4.59 6.85 2.21
N LEU A 61 4.09 5.67 1.82
CA LEU A 61 3.07 4.97 2.60
C LEU A 61 3.59 4.62 4.00
N LEU A 62 4.81 4.08 4.13
CA LEU A 62 5.44 3.77 5.44
C LEU A 62 5.56 4.99 6.35
N GLU A 63 5.89 6.15 5.80
CA GLU A 63 5.95 7.40 6.55
C GLU A 63 4.57 7.93 6.96
N THR A 64 3.54 7.61 6.17
CA THR A 64 2.18 8.11 6.35
C THR A 64 1.35 7.27 7.31
N VAL A 65 1.51 5.94 7.28
CA VAL A 65 0.78 5.05 8.19
C VAL A 65 1.45 5.05 9.56
N ASP A 66 0.64 5.18 10.61
CA ASP A 66 1.13 5.20 11.99
C ASP A 66 0.84 3.88 12.71
N GLY A 67 1.13 3.82 14.02
CA GLY A 67 0.90 2.64 14.84
C GLY A 67 -0.57 2.26 15.05
N SER A 68 -1.53 3.05 14.58
CA SER A 68 -2.96 2.72 14.59
C SER A 68 -3.38 1.76 13.49
N LEU A 69 -2.54 1.57 12.45
CA LEU A 69 -2.87 0.67 11.35
C LEU A 69 -2.94 -0.78 11.85
N SER A 70 -4.15 -1.34 11.81
CA SER A 70 -4.49 -2.66 12.33
C SER A 70 -4.85 -3.66 11.23
N ALA A 71 -5.40 -3.18 10.11
CA ALA A 71 -5.71 -4.02 8.96
C ALA A 71 -5.37 -3.34 7.64
N MET A 72 -4.92 -4.13 6.67
CA MET A 72 -4.64 -3.71 5.30
C MET A 72 -5.35 -4.63 4.31
N TYR A 73 -6.23 -4.05 3.50
CA TYR A 73 -6.94 -4.71 2.41
C TYR A 73 -6.22 -4.48 1.09
N VAL A 74 -5.95 -5.56 0.39
CA VAL A 74 -5.05 -5.61 -0.76
C VAL A 74 -5.82 -5.99 -2.02
N GLY A 75 -5.35 -5.57 -3.19
CA GLY A 75 -6.02 -5.89 -4.46
C GLY A 75 -5.86 -7.36 -4.88
N HIS A 76 -4.80 -8.02 -4.41
CA HIS A 76 -4.57 -9.44 -4.65
C HIS A 76 -4.14 -10.21 -3.40
N GLY A 77 -4.72 -11.40 -3.24
CA GLY A 77 -4.45 -12.28 -2.10
C GLY A 77 -5.31 -11.97 -0.89
N PRO A 78 -5.00 -12.57 0.28
CA PRO A 78 -5.75 -12.35 1.51
C PRO A 78 -5.49 -10.96 2.09
N ALA A 79 -6.47 -10.43 2.82
CA ALA A 79 -6.28 -9.27 3.66
C ALA A 79 -5.24 -9.56 4.76
N VAL A 80 -4.60 -8.50 5.23
CA VAL A 80 -3.63 -8.55 6.33
C VAL A 80 -4.29 -7.95 7.57
N GLU A 81 -4.58 -8.79 8.56
CA GLU A 81 -5.23 -8.40 9.82
C GLU A 81 -4.26 -8.41 11.02
N ALA A 82 -2.98 -8.69 10.76
CA ALA A 82 -1.92 -8.73 11.77
C ALA A 82 -0.64 -8.10 11.23
N ASN A 83 -0.06 -7.17 12.00
CA ASN A 83 1.17 -6.43 11.68
C ASN A 83 1.24 -5.88 10.24
N PRO A 84 0.29 -5.06 9.77
CA PRO A 84 0.31 -4.55 8.40
C PRO A 84 1.62 -3.85 8.01
N GLN A 85 2.22 -3.08 8.93
CA GLN A 85 3.48 -2.38 8.67
C GLN A 85 4.61 -3.34 8.24
N TYR A 86 4.69 -4.54 8.82
CA TYR A 86 5.69 -5.54 8.45
C TYR A 86 5.58 -5.96 6.98
N HIS A 87 4.35 -6.08 6.46
CA HIS A 87 4.13 -6.44 5.07
C HIS A 87 4.52 -5.30 4.10
N ILE A 88 4.29 -4.06 4.51
CA ILE A 88 4.72 -2.87 3.76
C ILE A 88 6.25 -2.77 3.75
N GLU A 89 6.92 -3.02 4.88
CA GLU A 89 8.39 -3.06 4.97
C GLU A 89 8.99 -4.15 4.06
N LEU A 90 8.42 -5.36 4.07
CA LEU A 90 8.85 -6.43 3.17
C LEU A 90 8.67 -6.05 1.70
N ALA A 91 7.56 -5.40 1.34
CA ALA A 91 7.33 -4.94 -0.03
C ALA A 91 8.34 -3.88 -0.44
N ALA A 92 8.68 -2.92 0.45
CA ALA A 92 9.72 -1.93 0.20
C ALA A 92 11.09 -2.59 -0.06
N GLN A 93 11.44 -3.61 0.71
CA GLN A 93 12.68 -4.36 0.51
C GLN A 93 12.66 -5.14 -0.82
N ALA A 94 11.59 -5.88 -1.10
CA ALA A 94 11.45 -6.69 -2.30
C ALA A 94 11.43 -5.82 -3.57
N ALA A 95 10.74 -4.68 -3.54
CA ALA A 95 10.64 -3.77 -4.66
C ALA A 95 12.01 -3.16 -5.05
N ARG A 96 12.93 -2.96 -4.09
CA ARG A 96 14.29 -2.46 -4.36
C ARG A 96 15.27 -3.51 -4.89
N MET A 97 14.96 -4.81 -4.78
CA MET A 97 15.89 -5.91 -5.09
C MET A 97 15.81 -6.44 -6.54
N GLY A 98 15.08 -5.78 -7.44
CA GLY A 98 14.96 -6.17 -8.85
C GLY A 98 15.34 -5.05 -9.78
#